data_AF-A0A4Q7MST3-F1
#
_entry.id   AF-A0A4Q7MST3-F1
#
_cell.length_a   1.000
_cell.length_b   1.000
_cell.length_c   1.000
_cell.angle_alpha   90.00
_cell.angle_beta   90.00
_cell.angle_gamma   90.00
#
_symmetry.space_group_name_H-M   'P 1'
#
loop_
_entity.id
_entity.type
_entity.pdbx_description
1 polymer ?
#
loop_
_entity_poly.entity_id
_entity_poly.type
_entity_poly.pdbx_seq_one_letter_code
_entity_poly.pdbx_strand_id
1 'polypeptide(L)'
;MNRRNFLFQSGMIAPAVLLMPDLVVGELQQDDTDLVIVQAGAGRVQTLVEQFRRSGKRLKEVSVVQLASIGWNGNRFRVSTKSGYSFTVKKLVINSSYMVDRERGLVLIPSAPKAMEISFEGRGESRTMPYFWAVKGKSLQDVQIESFLKQNVGGFMCVA
;
A
#
# COMPACT_ATOMS: atom_id res chain seq x y z
N MET A 1 49.92 -31.97 23.47
CA MET A 1 49.53 -31.55 24.84
C MET A 1 48.88 -30.17 24.76
N ASN A 2 47.87 -29.92 25.59
CA ASN A 2 47.25 -28.60 25.73
C ASN A 2 48.21 -27.58 26.36
N ARG A 3 48.03 -26.28 26.03
CA ARG A 3 47.80 -25.23 27.04
C ARG A 3 47.28 -23.94 26.41
N ARG A 4 46.05 -23.57 26.79
CA ARG A 4 45.56 -22.19 26.72
C ARG A 4 46.28 -21.39 27.80
N ASN A 5 46.53 -20.10 27.55
CA ASN A 5 46.62 -19.10 28.62
C ASN A 5 45.89 -17.83 28.14
N PHE A 6 44.72 -17.59 28.72
CA PHE A 6 44.16 -16.25 28.84
C PHE A 6 44.83 -15.57 30.04
N LEU A 7 45.00 -14.24 30.01
CA LEU A 7 44.31 -13.34 30.92
C LEU A 7 44.67 -11.87 30.63
N PHE A 8 43.67 -11.10 30.22
CA PHE A 8 43.37 -9.73 30.66
C PHE A 8 44.51 -8.73 30.90
N GLN A 9 44.54 -7.69 30.05
CA GLN A 9 44.95 -6.36 30.49
C GLN A 9 43.76 -5.39 30.29
N SER A 10 43.44 -4.64 31.33
CA SER A 10 42.21 -3.85 31.49
C SER A 10 42.25 -2.49 30.78
N GLY A 11 41.15 -2.10 30.11
CA GLY A 11 41.02 -0.81 29.41
C GLY A 11 39.57 -0.42 29.09
N MET A 12 38.79 -0.15 30.14
CA MET A 12 37.41 0.38 30.13
C MET A 12 37.45 1.93 30.27
N ILE A 13 36.59 2.79 29.68
CA ILE A 13 35.42 2.75 28.75
C ILE A 13 35.65 3.97 27.79
N ALA A 14 35.24 4.09 26.52
CA ALA A 14 33.87 4.16 25.99
C ALA A 14 33.82 4.26 24.45
N PRO A 15 32.78 3.74 23.77
CA PRO A 15 32.49 4.13 22.39
C PRO A 15 31.90 5.55 22.36
N ALA A 16 32.36 6.38 21.43
CA ALA A 16 31.84 7.73 21.21
C ALA A 16 30.44 7.70 20.57
N VAL A 17 29.42 7.34 21.34
CA VAL A 17 28.01 7.55 20.98
C VAL A 17 27.63 8.98 21.33
N LEU A 18 27.89 9.91 20.41
CA LEU A 18 27.27 11.25 20.43
C LEU A 18 27.25 11.85 19.02
N LEU A 19 26.07 12.38 18.64
CA LEU A 19 25.85 13.35 17.55
C LEU A 19 25.89 12.87 16.09
N MET A 20 24.95 11.98 15.74
CA MET A 20 24.13 12.20 14.53
C MET A 20 22.64 11.99 14.88
N PRO A 21 21.82 13.05 14.94
CA PRO A 21 20.36 12.92 14.85
C PRO A 21 19.94 12.62 13.40
N ASP A 22 18.68 12.21 13.21
CA ASP A 22 18.01 12.02 11.92
C ASP A 22 18.46 10.88 10.99
N LEU A 23 19.11 9.85 11.54
CA LEU A 23 18.80 8.47 11.10
C LEU A 23 17.60 7.95 11.90
N VAL A 24 16.44 8.57 11.64
CA VAL A 24 15.14 7.94 11.90
C VAL A 24 15.09 6.71 11.01
N VAL A 25 15.50 5.57 11.58
CA VAL A 25 15.17 4.25 11.06
C VAL A 25 13.66 4.14 11.17
N GLY A 26 12.97 4.61 10.13
CA GLY A 26 11.53 4.54 10.02
C GLY A 26 11.14 3.08 10.11
N GLU A 27 10.62 2.69 11.27
CA GLU A 27 10.23 1.34 11.58
C GLU A 27 9.22 0.89 10.51
N LEU A 28 9.68 -0.02 9.63
CA LEU A 28 8.86 -0.64 8.60
C LEU A 28 7.91 -1.61 9.29
N GLN A 29 6.91 -1.06 9.99
CA GLN A 29 5.75 -1.77 10.51
C GLN A 29 4.94 -2.30 9.33
N GLN A 30 5.41 -3.44 8.83
CA GLN A 30 4.85 -4.16 7.69
C GLN A 30 3.54 -4.83 8.13
N ASP A 31 2.49 -4.02 8.15
CA ASP A 31 1.13 -4.43 8.48
C ASP A 31 0.53 -5.19 7.28
N ASP A 32 0.36 -6.50 7.46
CA ASP A 32 -0.20 -7.41 6.45
C ASP A 32 -1.73 -7.28 6.42
N THR A 33 -2.19 -6.20 5.77
CA THR A 33 -3.60 -5.92 5.53
C THR A 33 -4.05 -6.57 4.22
N ASP A 34 -5.20 -7.27 4.22
CA ASP A 34 -5.75 -7.88 3.01
C ASP A 34 -6.20 -6.83 1.98
N LEU A 35 -6.85 -5.78 2.48
CA LEU A 35 -7.61 -4.80 1.72
C LEU A 35 -7.41 -3.37 2.24
N VAL A 36 -7.12 -2.43 1.34
CA VAL A 36 -7.17 -0.98 1.65
C VAL A 36 -8.19 -0.26 0.79
N ILE A 37 -8.99 0.62 1.42
CA ILE A 37 -9.86 1.57 0.73
C ILE A 37 -9.23 2.97 0.82
N VAL A 38 -8.89 3.53 -0.33
CA VAL A 38 -8.36 4.88 -0.55
C VAL A 38 -9.53 5.81 -0.88
N GLN A 39 -9.69 6.93 -0.16
CA GLN A 39 -10.95 7.71 -0.21
C GLN A 39 -10.76 9.22 -0.43
N ALA A 40 -11.62 9.82 -1.26
CA ALA A 40 -11.73 11.26 -1.46
C ALA A 40 -12.90 11.89 -0.68
N GLY A 41 -12.80 11.94 0.66
CA GLY A 41 -13.75 12.64 1.54
C GLY A 41 -14.99 11.82 1.94
N ALA A 42 -15.68 12.24 2.99
CA ALA A 42 -16.58 11.37 3.78
C ALA A 42 -17.96 11.04 3.18
N GLY A 43 -18.44 11.77 2.17
CA GLY A 43 -19.88 11.80 1.83
C GLY A 43 -20.49 10.56 1.15
N ARG A 44 -19.69 9.74 0.45
CA ARG A 44 -20.13 8.48 -0.19
C ARG A 44 -19.43 7.23 0.38
N VAL A 45 -18.81 7.38 1.55
CA VAL A 45 -17.81 6.42 2.06
C VAL A 45 -18.43 5.24 2.80
N GLN A 46 -19.38 5.51 3.71
CA GLN A 46 -19.86 4.52 4.68
C GLN A 46 -20.41 3.25 4.01
N THR A 47 -21.24 3.38 2.98
CA THR A 47 -21.84 2.21 2.31
C THR A 47 -20.81 1.26 1.72
N LEU A 48 -19.81 1.76 0.98
CA LEU A 48 -18.77 0.91 0.37
C LEU A 48 -17.88 0.27 1.45
N VAL A 49 -17.50 1.04 2.45
CA VAL A 49 -16.72 0.57 3.60
C VAL A 49 -17.46 -0.54 4.36
N GLU A 50 -18.75 -0.37 4.62
CA GLU A 50 -19.60 -1.36 5.28
C GLU A 50 -19.75 -2.64 4.46
N GLN A 51 -19.97 -2.54 3.14
CA GLN A 51 -20.01 -3.70 2.24
C GLN A 51 -18.69 -4.49 2.30
N PHE A 52 -17.53 -3.82 2.28
CA PHE A 52 -16.25 -4.49 2.42
C PHE A 52 -16.02 -5.05 3.84
N ARG A 53 -16.46 -4.38 4.92
CA ARG A 53 -16.38 -4.92 6.29
C ARG A 53 -17.20 -6.21 6.46
N ARG A 54 -18.36 -6.32 5.81
CA ARG A 54 -19.19 -7.55 5.80
C ARG A 54 -18.47 -8.77 5.22
N SER A 55 -17.43 -8.58 4.40
CA SER A 55 -16.64 -9.68 3.83
C SER A 55 -15.69 -10.37 4.83
N GLY A 56 -15.58 -9.87 6.07
CA GLY A 56 -14.71 -10.44 7.10
C GLY A 56 -13.21 -10.21 6.87
N LYS A 57 -12.82 -9.41 5.87
CA LYS A 57 -11.43 -9.07 5.57
C LYS A 57 -10.88 -8.00 6.51
N ARG A 58 -9.57 -8.08 6.80
CA ARG A 58 -8.84 -6.99 7.46
C ARG A 58 -8.81 -5.79 6.53
N LEU A 59 -9.56 -4.76 6.90
CA LEU A 59 -9.71 -3.52 6.15
C LEU A 59 -8.91 -2.39 6.81
N LYS A 60 -8.16 -1.63 6.01
CA LYS A 60 -7.53 -0.37 6.43
C LYS A 60 -8.01 0.76 5.52
N GLU A 61 -8.41 1.86 6.11
CA GLU A 61 -8.93 3.03 5.39
C GLU A 61 -7.86 4.12 5.39
N VAL A 62 -7.62 4.72 4.23
CA VAL A 62 -6.61 5.78 4.06
C VAL A 62 -7.18 6.89 3.19
N SER A 63 -6.99 8.14 3.61
CA SER A 63 -7.45 9.28 2.80
C SER A 63 -6.49 9.55 1.64
N VAL A 64 -7.00 9.88 0.45
CA VAL A 64 -6.18 10.28 -0.72
C VAL A 64 -5.20 11.40 -0.36
N VAL A 65 -5.59 12.35 0.52
CA VAL A 65 -4.73 13.47 0.91
C VAL A 65 -3.52 13.04 1.75
N GLN A 66 -3.62 11.90 2.44
CA GLN A 66 -2.56 11.32 3.27
C GLN A 66 -1.61 10.42 2.46
N LEU A 67 -1.96 10.02 1.24
CA LEU A 67 -1.10 9.16 0.42
C LEU A 67 0.06 9.94 -0.19
N ALA A 68 1.24 9.31 -0.20
CA ALA A 68 2.43 9.78 -0.91
C ALA A 68 2.65 8.98 -2.22
N SER A 69 2.51 7.65 -2.17
CA SER A 69 2.66 6.80 -3.36
C SER A 69 1.98 5.43 -3.21
N ILE A 70 1.68 4.82 -4.35
CA ILE A 70 1.23 3.43 -4.48
C ILE A 70 2.07 2.77 -5.55
N GLY A 71 2.73 1.65 -5.22
CA GLY A 71 3.61 0.92 -6.14
C GLY A 71 3.29 -0.57 -6.17
N TRP A 72 3.19 -1.16 -7.36
CA TRP A 72 2.99 -2.60 -7.54
C TRP A 72 4.34 -3.34 -7.60
N ASN A 73 4.47 -4.43 -6.84
CA ASN A 73 5.71 -5.22 -6.76
C ASN A 73 5.67 -6.58 -7.48
N GLY A 74 4.59 -6.89 -8.20
CA GLY A 74 4.36 -8.20 -8.85
C GLY A 74 3.39 -9.13 -8.12
N ASN A 75 3.06 -8.86 -6.85
CA ASN A 75 2.05 -9.63 -6.09
C ASN A 75 1.21 -8.77 -5.13
N ARG A 76 1.76 -7.65 -4.66
CA ARG A 76 1.14 -6.73 -3.70
C ARG A 76 1.40 -5.27 -4.08
N PHE A 77 0.51 -4.40 -3.61
CA PHE A 77 0.71 -2.96 -3.60
C PHE A 77 1.45 -2.58 -2.34
N ARG A 78 2.59 -1.89 -2.48
CA ARG A 78 3.15 -1.07 -1.41
C ARG A 78 2.42 0.26 -1.44
N VAL A 79 1.88 0.66 -0.29
CA VAL A 79 1.21 1.95 -0.11
C VAL A 79 2.00 2.73 0.93
N SER A 80 2.36 3.97 0.60
CA SER A 80 3.14 4.85 1.47
C SER A 80 2.37 6.14 1.72
N THR A 81 2.33 6.59 2.98
CA THR A 81 1.69 7.84 3.39
C THR A 81 2.70 9.00 3.44
N LYS A 82 2.20 10.24 3.43
CA LYS A 82 3.00 11.46 3.62
C LYS A 82 3.65 11.57 5.00
N SER A 83 3.19 10.76 5.97
CA SER A 83 3.81 10.63 7.30
C SER A 83 4.98 9.63 7.34
N GLY A 84 5.42 9.09 6.20
CA GLY A 84 6.51 8.10 6.11
C GLY A 84 6.09 6.66 6.37
N TYR A 85 4.92 6.42 6.94
CA TYR A 85 4.39 5.09 7.19
C TYR A 85 4.10 4.34 5.87
N SER A 86 4.48 3.06 5.80
CA SER A 86 4.33 2.23 4.61
C SER A 86 3.90 0.82 4.97
N PHE A 87 2.97 0.25 4.19
CA PHE A 87 2.42 -1.09 4.38
C PHE A 87 2.19 -1.79 3.02
N THR A 88 1.88 -3.08 3.02
CA THR A 88 1.61 -3.83 1.78
C THR A 88 0.26 -4.53 1.80
N VAL A 89 -0.47 -4.45 0.69
CA VAL A 89 -1.79 -5.10 0.55
C VAL A 89 -1.92 -5.89 -0.75
N LYS A 90 -2.74 -6.93 -0.71
CA LYS A 90 -3.07 -7.73 -1.91
C LYS A 90 -4.22 -7.12 -2.71
N LYS A 91 -5.20 -6.52 -2.03
CA LYS A 91 -6.35 -5.84 -2.64
C LYS A 91 -6.34 -4.36 -2.31
N LEU A 92 -6.64 -3.54 -3.31
CA LEU A 92 -6.70 -2.09 -3.19
C LEU A 92 -8.00 -1.58 -3.83
N VAL A 93 -8.70 -0.68 -3.16
CA VAL A 93 -9.94 -0.07 -3.66
C VAL A 93 -9.77 1.44 -3.61
N ILE A 94 -9.94 2.08 -4.75
CA ILE A 94 -9.85 3.53 -4.92
C ILE A 94 -11.27 4.08 -5.05
N ASN A 95 -11.79 4.64 -3.96
CA ASN A 95 -13.08 5.32 -3.90
C ASN A 95 -12.88 6.83 -4.04
N SER A 96 -12.58 7.26 -5.27
CA SER A 96 -12.32 8.64 -5.64
C SER A 96 -12.56 8.82 -7.14
N SER A 97 -12.64 10.08 -7.60
CA SER A 97 -12.42 10.38 -9.02
C SER A 97 -11.13 9.71 -9.52
N TYR A 98 -11.15 9.22 -10.75
CA TYR A 98 -9.99 8.63 -11.41
C TYR A 98 -10.09 8.81 -12.93
N MET A 99 -8.95 8.74 -13.61
CA MET A 99 -8.85 8.62 -15.08
C MET A 99 -8.07 7.36 -15.43
N VAL A 100 -8.42 6.70 -16.53
CA VAL A 100 -7.71 5.51 -17.03
C VAL A 100 -6.99 5.89 -18.32
N ASP A 101 -5.67 6.00 -18.22
CA ASP A 101 -4.75 6.21 -19.34
C ASP A 101 -4.32 4.84 -19.88
N ARG A 102 -5.04 4.36 -20.90
CA ARG A 102 -4.80 3.04 -21.51
C ARG A 102 -3.56 3.02 -22.41
N GLU A 103 -3.12 4.16 -22.94
CA GLU A 103 -1.91 4.22 -23.77
C GLU A 103 -0.65 4.09 -22.91
N ARG A 104 -0.69 4.62 -21.68
CA ARG A 104 0.44 4.50 -20.74
C ARG A 104 0.32 3.30 -19.80
N GLY A 105 -0.86 2.67 -19.69
CA GLY A 105 -1.15 1.57 -18.78
C GLY A 105 -1.31 2.01 -17.31
N LEU A 106 -1.88 3.20 -17.09
CA LEU A 106 -1.91 3.89 -15.79
C LEU A 106 -3.33 4.34 -15.39
N VAL A 107 -3.67 4.20 -14.11
CA VAL A 107 -4.76 4.96 -13.49
C VAL A 107 -4.19 6.22 -12.85
N LEU A 108 -4.79 7.36 -13.14
CA LEU A 108 -4.47 8.65 -12.56
C LEU A 108 -5.53 9.01 -11.51
N ILE A 109 -5.11 9.19 -10.26
CA ILE A 109 -5.96 9.62 -9.14
C ILE A 109 -5.69 11.10 -8.88
N PRO A 110 -6.68 12.00 -8.98
CA PRO A 110 -6.49 13.41 -8.65
C PRO A 110 -6.09 13.59 -7.19
N SER A 111 -4.89 14.11 -6.97
CA SER A 111 -4.33 14.44 -5.66
C SER A 111 -3.52 15.74 -5.78
N ALA A 112 -3.48 16.54 -4.72
CA ALA A 112 -2.66 17.74 -4.66
C ALA A 112 -1.26 17.42 -4.08
N PRO A 113 -0.16 17.95 -4.65
CA PRO A 113 -0.10 18.88 -5.79
C PRO A 113 -0.05 18.21 -7.18
N LYS A 114 0.19 16.89 -7.25
CA LYS A 114 0.25 16.11 -8.50
C LYS A 114 -0.65 14.88 -8.38
N ALA A 115 -1.32 14.52 -9.47
CA ALA A 115 -2.07 13.27 -9.56
C ALA A 115 -1.17 12.04 -9.28
N MET A 116 -1.69 11.09 -8.52
CA MET A 116 -1.03 9.83 -8.21
C MET A 116 -1.24 8.84 -9.35
N GLU A 117 -0.15 8.22 -9.82
CA GLU A 117 -0.18 7.24 -10.90
C GLU A 117 -0.12 5.81 -10.32
N ILE A 118 -1.05 4.94 -10.71
CA ILE A 118 -1.02 3.49 -10.42
C ILE A 118 -0.91 2.74 -11.75
N SER A 119 0.19 2.03 -11.98
CA SER A 119 0.34 1.18 -13.17
C SER A 119 -0.49 -0.10 -13.06
N PHE A 120 -1.26 -0.39 -14.12
CA PHE A 120 -1.94 -1.67 -14.33
C PHE A 120 -1.31 -2.51 -15.45
N GLU A 121 -0.50 -1.90 -16.32
CA GLU A 121 0.26 -2.63 -17.35
C GLU A 121 1.76 -2.58 -17.04
N GLY A 122 2.38 -3.75 -16.94
CA GLY A 122 3.82 -3.87 -16.78
C GLY A 122 4.55 -3.44 -18.06
N ARG A 123 5.49 -2.49 -17.93
CA ARG A 123 6.45 -2.15 -18.99
C ARG A 123 7.72 -2.99 -18.82
N GLY A 124 8.12 -3.69 -19.87
CA GLY A 124 9.25 -4.63 -19.87
C GLY A 124 8.84 -6.08 -19.63
N GLU A 125 9.79 -6.99 -19.76
CA GLU A 125 9.52 -8.44 -19.73
C GLU A 125 9.08 -8.94 -18.34
N SER A 126 7.97 -9.69 -18.32
CA SER A 126 7.56 -10.58 -17.23
C SER A 126 7.42 -9.95 -15.82
N ARG A 127 6.59 -8.91 -15.67
CA ARG A 127 5.95 -8.60 -14.38
C ARG A 127 4.48 -9.00 -14.38
N THR A 128 4.10 -9.94 -13.50
CA THR A 128 2.69 -10.29 -13.23
C THR A 128 1.89 -9.02 -12.98
N MET A 129 0.88 -8.76 -13.82
CA MET A 129 0.07 -7.54 -13.72
C MET A 129 -0.99 -7.70 -12.61
N PRO A 130 -1.38 -6.60 -11.93
CA PRO A 130 -2.48 -6.65 -10.98
C PRO A 130 -3.82 -6.81 -11.74
N TYR A 131 -4.75 -7.57 -11.18
CA TYR A 131 -6.12 -7.60 -11.69
C TYR A 131 -6.77 -6.23 -11.50
N PHE A 132 -7.09 -5.53 -12.59
CA PHE A 132 -7.64 -4.18 -12.57
C PHE A 132 -9.12 -4.16 -12.94
N TRP A 133 -9.92 -3.39 -12.20
CA TRP A 133 -11.33 -3.17 -12.52
C TRP A 133 -11.73 -1.71 -12.28
N ALA A 134 -12.34 -1.06 -13.28
CA ALA A 134 -12.85 0.31 -13.17
C ALA A 134 -14.39 0.30 -13.27
N VAL A 135 -15.05 0.81 -12.24
CA VAL A 135 -16.51 0.91 -12.13
C VAL A 135 -16.92 2.38 -12.09
N LYS A 136 -17.75 2.80 -13.05
CA LYS A 136 -18.23 4.17 -13.21
C LYS A 136 -19.75 4.18 -13.14
N GLY A 137 -20.33 4.81 -12.12
CA GLY A 137 -21.79 4.88 -11.95
C GLY A 137 -22.31 4.32 -10.62
N LYS A 138 -23.63 4.44 -10.42
CA LYS A 138 -24.26 4.26 -9.10
C LYS A 138 -24.17 2.81 -8.58
N SER A 139 -23.71 2.70 -7.33
CA SER A 139 -23.64 1.52 -6.45
C SER A 139 -22.93 0.28 -7.02
N LEU A 140 -21.79 -0.07 -6.41
CA LEU A 140 -21.26 -1.43 -6.49
C LEU A 140 -22.21 -2.41 -5.80
N GLN A 141 -22.50 -3.52 -6.47
CA GLN A 141 -23.29 -4.61 -5.90
C GLN A 141 -22.38 -5.56 -5.11
N ASP A 142 -22.92 -6.18 -4.06
CA ASP A 142 -22.18 -7.12 -3.19
C ASP A 142 -21.56 -8.27 -3.99
N VAL A 143 -22.23 -8.76 -5.05
CA VAL A 143 -21.71 -9.78 -5.97
C VAL A 143 -20.42 -9.35 -6.68
N GLN A 144 -20.29 -8.07 -7.03
CA GLN A 144 -19.08 -7.53 -7.66
C GLN A 144 -17.94 -7.42 -6.64
N ILE A 145 -18.25 -6.98 -5.42
CA ILE A 145 -17.31 -6.95 -4.29
C ILE A 145 -16.78 -8.35 -4.00
N GLU A 146 -17.67 -9.34 -3.85
CA GLU A 146 -17.29 -10.73 -3.67
C GLU A 146 -16.44 -11.27 -4.81
N SER A 147 -16.80 -11.00 -6.08
CA SER A 147 -16.04 -11.45 -7.23
C SER A 147 -14.59 -10.93 -7.19
N PHE A 148 -14.41 -9.62 -6.92
CA PHE A 148 -13.09 -9.01 -6.78
C PHE A 148 -12.27 -9.60 -5.61
N LEU A 149 -12.91 -9.87 -4.47
CA LEU A 149 -12.28 -10.45 -3.29
C LEU A 149 -11.93 -11.94 -3.45
N LYS A 150 -12.75 -12.71 -4.18
CA LYS A 150 -12.55 -14.14 -4.46
C LYS A 150 -11.39 -14.41 -5.43
N GLN A 151 -10.98 -13.42 -6.24
CA GLN A 151 -9.80 -13.57 -7.11
C GLN A 151 -8.52 -13.77 -6.29
N ASN A 152 -7.84 -14.90 -6.47
CA ASN A 152 -6.60 -15.23 -5.75
C ASN A 152 -5.36 -14.43 -6.19
N VAL A 153 -5.49 -13.55 -7.19
CA VAL A 153 -4.45 -12.60 -7.63
C VAL A 153 -4.54 -11.28 -6.90
N GLY A 154 -3.40 -10.60 -6.73
CA GLY A 154 -3.39 -9.20 -6.28
C GLY A 154 -4.05 -8.30 -7.34
N GLY A 155 -4.73 -7.26 -6.90
CA GLY A 155 -5.55 -6.46 -7.81
C GLY A 155 -6.12 -5.20 -7.18
N PHE A 156 -6.54 -4.27 -8.03
CA PHE A 156 -7.16 -3.02 -7.59
C PHE A 156 -8.43 -2.67 -8.35
N MET A 157 -9.35 -2.01 -7.63
CA MET A 157 -10.64 -1.58 -8.12
C MET A 157 -10.74 -0.05 -7.99
N CYS A 158 -11.25 0.63 -9.02
CA CYS A 158 -11.54 2.06 -9.00
C CYS A 158 -13.05 2.31 -9.08
N VAL A 159 -13.56 3.21 -8.24
CA VAL A 159 -14.99 3.46 -8.00
C VAL A 159 -15.24 4.97 -7.91
N ALA A 160 -16.19 5.49 -8.71
CA ALA A 160 -16.56 6.91 -8.78
C ALA A 160 -18.06 7.16 -9.02
#